data_AF-A0A1I2D4V6-F1
#
_entry.id   AF-A0A1I2D4V6-F1
#
_cell.length_a   1.000
_cell.length_b   1.000
_cell.length_c   1.000
_cell.angle_alpha   90.00
_cell.angle_beta   90.00
_cell.angle_gamma   90.00
#
_symmetry.space_group_name_H-M   'P 1'
#
loop_
_entity.id
_entity.type
_entity.pdbx_description
1 polymer ?
#
loop_
_entity_poly.entity_id
_entity_poly.type
_entity_poly.pdbx_seq_one_letter_code
_entity_poly.pdbx_strand_id
1 'polypeptide(L)'
;MENVLSQLSQRLYTLRTSYHLPVSEEEWICGASRSALNNWERGLRIPSADGLYQISTSFGVSIDWLFGVSQIPYTHDSVFLAESIHKPYEVIKDLNQNGSMYLRIDTSSKDYFDNSKRDLYDLAARANILVFALYIQGYNDFFAEHNLRKATEQQIMRLDIVKNGLYFALKTKYPYINILEDL
;
A
#
# COMPACT_ATOMS: atom_id res chain seq x y z
N MET A 1 -6.09 -21.72 20.56
CA MET A 1 -5.87 -20.27 20.45
C MET A 1 -4.60 -20.05 19.66
N GLU A 2 -4.70 -19.47 18.48
CA GLU A 2 -3.51 -18.98 17.78
C GLU A 2 -2.82 -17.91 18.63
N ASN A 3 -1.50 -18.00 18.74
CA ASN A 3 -0.70 -17.02 19.46
C ASN A 3 -0.74 -15.68 18.69
N VAL A 4 -0.70 -14.56 19.41
CA VAL A 4 -0.58 -13.21 18.83
C VAL A 4 0.48 -13.13 17.72
N LEU A 5 1.61 -13.80 17.91
CA LEU A 5 2.69 -13.87 16.92
C LEU A 5 2.24 -14.55 15.61
N SER A 6 1.48 -15.65 15.67
CA SER A 6 1.02 -16.34 14.46
C SER A 6 -0.02 -15.50 13.70
N GLN A 7 -0.89 -14.79 14.42
CA GLN A 7 -1.89 -13.92 13.79
C GLN A 7 -1.25 -12.71 13.10
N LEU A 8 -0.30 -12.05 13.76
CA LEU A 8 0.42 -10.91 13.19
C LEU A 8 1.19 -11.35 11.93
N SER A 9 1.94 -12.43 12.01
CA SER A 9 2.70 -12.97 10.89
C SER A 9 1.80 -13.31 9.70
N GLN A 10 0.67 -13.96 9.95
CA GLN A 10 -0.30 -14.31 8.91
C GLN A 10 -0.94 -13.06 8.27
N ARG A 11 -1.29 -12.05 9.06
CA ARG A 11 -1.88 -10.79 8.56
C ARG A 11 -0.88 -9.98 7.73
N LEU A 12 0.39 -9.94 8.12
CA LEU A 12 1.46 -9.32 7.32
C LEU A 12 1.64 -10.03 5.97
N TYR A 13 1.76 -11.36 6.01
CA TYR A 13 1.90 -12.15 4.80
C TYR A 13 0.69 -11.97 3.87
N THR A 14 -0.52 -11.93 4.43
CA THR A 14 -1.76 -11.68 3.68
C THR A 14 -1.71 -10.29 3.05
N LEU A 15 -1.39 -9.24 3.81
CA LEU A 15 -1.25 -7.88 3.28
C LEU A 15 -0.32 -7.84 2.06
N ARG A 16 0.92 -8.33 2.18
CA ARG A 16 1.87 -8.29 1.05
C ARG A 16 1.35 -9.07 -0.16
N THR A 17 0.84 -10.28 0.06
CA THR A 17 0.43 -11.17 -1.03
C THR A 17 -0.83 -10.71 -1.74
N SER A 18 -1.76 -10.05 -1.04
CA SER A 18 -2.97 -9.44 -1.64
C SER A 18 -2.64 -8.34 -2.64
N TYR A 19 -1.51 -7.64 -2.48
CA TYR A 19 -1.01 -6.67 -3.46
C TYR A 19 -0.08 -7.29 -4.52
N HIS A 20 0.12 -8.61 -4.48
CA HIS A 20 1.11 -9.33 -5.29
C HIS A 20 2.55 -8.78 -5.15
N LEU A 21 2.83 -8.24 -3.95
CA LEU A 21 4.10 -7.78 -3.40
C LEU A 21 5.24 -8.81 -3.42
N PRO A 22 6.31 -8.73 -4.23
CA PRO A 22 7.55 -9.42 -3.87
C PRO A 22 8.14 -8.79 -2.61
N VAL A 23 8.80 -9.59 -1.77
CA VAL A 23 9.42 -9.09 -0.53
C VAL A 23 10.42 -7.95 -0.77
N SER A 24 11.10 -7.93 -1.93
CA SER A 24 12.02 -6.83 -2.29
C SER A 24 11.33 -5.51 -2.62
N GLU A 25 10.05 -5.54 -3.01
CA GLU A 25 9.27 -4.33 -3.30
C GLU A 25 8.44 -3.89 -2.08
N GLU A 26 8.17 -4.81 -1.15
CA GLU A 26 7.58 -4.47 0.15
C GLU A 26 8.51 -3.58 0.99
N GLU A 27 9.83 -3.72 0.84
CA GLU A 27 10.81 -2.82 1.48
C GLU A 27 10.53 -1.34 1.14
N TRP A 28 10.10 -1.06 -0.09
CA TRP A 28 9.78 0.29 -0.55
C TRP A 28 8.54 0.87 0.13
N ILE A 29 7.60 0.01 0.51
CA ILE A 29 6.33 0.41 1.11
C ILE A 29 6.49 0.52 2.63
N CYS A 30 7.09 -0.48 3.27
CA CYS A 30 7.19 -0.58 4.72
C CYS A 30 8.40 0.17 5.31
N GLY A 31 9.39 0.53 4.49
CA GLY A 31 10.64 1.14 4.99
C GLY A 31 11.46 0.22 5.91
N ALA A 32 11.18 -1.09 5.87
CA ALA A 32 11.85 -2.11 6.67
C ALA A 32 12.69 -3.02 5.77
N SER A 33 13.85 -3.48 6.27
CA SER A 33 14.70 -4.39 5.50
C SER A 33 14.02 -5.74 5.24
N ARG A 34 14.39 -6.38 4.14
CA ARG A 34 13.91 -7.70 3.68
C ARG A 34 14.11 -8.77 4.73
N SER A 35 15.23 -8.69 5.46
CA SER A 35 15.51 -9.61 6.57
C SER A 35 14.51 -9.40 7.71
N ALA A 36 14.18 -8.15 8.05
CA ALA A 36 13.18 -7.85 9.06
C ALA A 36 11.79 -8.33 8.63
N LEU A 37 11.34 -7.97 7.43
CA LEU A 37 10.04 -8.37 6.87
C LEU A 37 9.88 -9.90 6.85
N ASN A 38 10.87 -10.63 6.34
CA ASN A 38 10.85 -12.10 6.30
C ASN A 38 10.80 -12.72 7.70
N ASN A 39 11.52 -12.15 8.68
CA ASN A 39 11.45 -12.62 10.06
C ASN A 39 10.08 -12.37 10.70
N TRP A 40 9.43 -11.25 10.36
CA TRP A 40 8.10 -10.91 10.84
C TRP A 40 7.02 -11.81 10.22
N GLU A 41 7.04 -12.02 8.91
CA GLU A 41 6.08 -12.90 8.21
C GLU A 41 6.22 -14.37 8.61
N ARG A 42 7.42 -14.82 8.97
CA ARG A 42 7.65 -16.20 9.43
C ARG A 42 7.41 -16.40 10.92
N GLY A 43 7.03 -15.36 11.66
CA GLY A 43 6.86 -15.42 13.10
C GLY A 43 8.16 -15.71 13.86
N LEU A 44 9.31 -15.39 13.27
CA LEU A 44 10.61 -15.54 13.92
C LEU A 44 10.91 -14.36 14.86
N ARG A 45 10.31 -13.20 14.58
CA ARG A 45 10.47 -11.98 15.40
C ARG A 45 9.20 -11.14 15.36
N ILE A 46 8.91 -10.43 16.46
CA ILE A 46 7.88 -9.40 16.50
C ILE A 46 8.48 -8.07 16.02
N PRO A 47 7.77 -7.27 15.21
CA PRO A 47 8.21 -5.92 14.87
C PRO A 47 8.31 -5.04 16.12
N SER A 48 9.21 -4.06 16.12
CA SER A 48 9.23 -3.03 17.18
C SER A 48 7.98 -2.15 17.10
N ALA A 49 7.76 -1.30 18.10
CA ALA A 49 6.71 -0.27 18.03
C ALA A 49 6.81 0.56 16.73
N ASP A 50 8.03 0.97 16.35
CA ASP A 50 8.26 1.69 15.10
C ASP A 50 7.93 0.84 13.86
N GLY A 51 8.28 -0.45 13.87
CA GLY A 51 7.96 -1.36 12.75
C GLY A 51 6.45 -1.57 12.60
N LEU A 52 5.73 -1.71 13.71
CA LEU A 52 4.26 -1.81 13.72
C LEU A 52 3.62 -0.52 13.20
N TYR A 53 4.13 0.62 13.65
CA TYR A 53 3.68 1.93 13.18
C TYR A 53 3.89 2.06 11.67
N GLN A 54 5.08 1.72 11.17
CA GLN A 54 5.38 1.72 9.73
C GLN A 54 4.41 0.85 8.94
N ILE A 55 4.21 -0.41 9.33
CA ILE A 55 3.26 -1.31 8.65
C ILE A 55 1.85 -0.68 8.65
N SER A 56 1.39 -0.21 9.81
CA SER A 56 0.07 0.39 9.97
C SER A 56 -0.12 1.58 9.05
N THR A 57 0.86 2.49 8.99
CA THR A 57 0.78 3.71 8.17
C THR A 57 1.06 3.47 6.69
N SER A 58 1.79 2.41 6.33
CA SER A 58 2.04 2.08 4.93
C SER A 58 0.83 1.42 4.26
N PHE A 59 0.08 0.60 5.01
CA PHE A 59 -1.10 -0.11 4.50
C PHE A 59 -2.45 0.50 4.93
N GLY A 60 -2.44 1.53 5.78
CA GLY A 60 -3.65 2.15 6.32
C GLY A 60 -4.45 1.25 7.27
N VAL A 61 -3.88 0.14 7.75
CA VAL A 61 -4.53 -0.81 8.66
C VAL A 61 -4.38 -0.41 10.11
N SER A 62 -5.35 -0.78 10.95
CA SER A 62 -5.28 -0.58 12.40
C SER A 62 -4.31 -1.55 13.06
N ILE A 63 -3.63 -1.07 14.11
CA ILE A 63 -2.76 -1.91 14.95
C ILE A 63 -3.58 -3.00 15.64
N ASP A 64 -4.80 -2.70 16.09
CA ASP A 64 -5.71 -3.67 16.70
C ASP A 64 -5.99 -4.85 15.76
N TRP A 65 -6.12 -4.58 14.45
CA TRP A 65 -6.18 -5.64 13.47
C TRP A 65 -4.83 -6.33 13.29
N LEU A 66 -3.69 -5.65 13.21
CA LEU A 66 -2.41 -6.37 13.11
C LEU A 66 -2.19 -7.38 14.25
N PHE A 67 -2.69 -7.09 15.45
CA PHE A 67 -2.58 -7.97 16.63
C PHE A 67 -3.71 -8.99 16.81
N GLY A 68 -4.72 -9.01 15.94
CA GLY A 68 -5.86 -9.92 16.10
C GLY A 68 -6.89 -9.50 17.15
N VAL A 69 -6.75 -8.30 17.72
CA VAL A 69 -7.71 -7.73 18.69
C VAL A 69 -9.01 -7.35 17.98
N SER A 70 -8.90 -6.86 16.75
CA SER A 70 -10.03 -6.50 15.88
C SER A 70 -10.07 -7.36 14.63
N GLN A 71 -11.27 -7.64 14.13
CA GLN A 71 -11.47 -8.19 12.77
C GLN A 71 -11.63 -7.08 11.72
N ILE A 72 -11.68 -5.82 12.16
CA ILE A 72 -11.84 -4.65 11.29
C ILE A 72 -10.45 -4.11 10.92
N PRO A 73 -10.00 -4.28 9.66
CA PRO A 73 -8.68 -3.89 9.20
C PRO A 73 -8.50 -2.39 9.12
N TYR A 74 -9.44 -1.71 8.48
CA TYR A 74 -9.38 -0.29 8.19
C TYR A 74 -10.34 0.44 9.12
N THR A 75 -9.81 1.39 9.88
CA THR A 75 -10.62 2.37 10.60
C THR A 75 -10.44 3.72 9.95
N HIS A 76 -11.37 4.64 10.21
CA HIS A 76 -11.21 6.02 9.74
C HIS A 76 -9.88 6.60 10.21
N ASP A 77 -9.52 6.39 11.47
CA ASP A 77 -8.28 6.92 12.06
C ASP A 77 -7.02 6.31 11.46
N SER A 78 -6.99 5.00 11.21
CA SER A 78 -5.80 4.35 10.63
C SER A 78 -5.53 4.83 9.20
N VAL A 79 -6.58 4.91 8.37
CA VAL A 79 -6.48 5.37 6.99
C VAL A 79 -6.19 6.87 6.94
N PHE A 80 -6.86 7.67 7.75
CA PHE A 80 -6.63 9.12 7.80
C PHE A 80 -5.21 9.47 8.25
N LEU A 81 -4.69 8.79 9.29
CA LEU A 81 -3.32 8.98 9.76
C LEU A 81 -2.32 8.65 8.64
N ALA A 82 -2.49 7.51 8.01
CA ALA A 82 -1.64 7.06 6.91
C ALA A 82 -1.63 8.05 5.73
N GLU A 83 -2.80 8.50 5.30
CA GLU A 83 -2.93 9.52 4.26
C GLU A 83 -2.29 10.87 4.65
N SER A 84 -2.40 11.26 5.92
CA SER A 84 -1.84 12.51 6.43
C SER A 84 -0.31 12.50 6.43
N ILE A 85 0.29 11.34 6.74
CA ILE A 85 1.74 11.14 6.74
C ILE A 85 2.28 11.12 5.31
N HIS A 86 1.69 10.28 4.45
CA HIS A 86 2.26 9.97 3.14
C HIS A 86 1.75 10.85 2.01
N LYS A 87 0.64 11.58 2.22
CA LYS A 87 0.03 12.51 1.26
C LYS A 87 -0.05 11.92 -0.15
N PRO A 88 -0.70 10.75 -0.33
CA PRO A 88 -0.72 10.03 -1.61
C PRO A 88 -1.26 10.86 -2.77
N TYR A 89 -2.12 11.84 -2.47
CA TYR A 89 -2.66 12.78 -3.45
C TYR A 89 -1.60 13.69 -4.09
N GLU A 90 -0.57 14.13 -3.36
CA GLU A 90 0.52 14.93 -3.95
C GLU A 90 1.41 14.05 -4.83
N VAL A 91 1.74 12.83 -4.36
CA VAL A 91 2.51 11.85 -5.15
C VAL A 91 1.82 11.59 -6.50
N ILE A 92 0.51 11.32 -6.48
CA ILE A 92 -0.27 11.05 -7.68
C ILE A 92 -0.35 12.29 -8.61
N LYS A 93 -0.47 13.49 -8.04
CA LYS A 93 -0.53 14.74 -8.79
C LYS A 93 0.80 15.05 -9.49
N ASP A 94 1.93 14.84 -8.80
CA ASP A 94 3.26 15.04 -9.36
C ASP A 94 3.55 14.07 -10.52
N LEU A 95 3.10 12.82 -10.41
CA LEU A 95 3.19 11.82 -11.49
C LEU A 95 2.47 12.28 -12.76
N ASN A 96 1.29 12.88 -12.62
CA ASN A 96 0.51 13.37 -13.74
C ASN A 96 1.13 14.60 -14.43
N GLN A 97 1.81 15.47 -13.67
CA GLN A 97 2.38 16.73 -14.19
C GLN A 97 3.76 16.53 -14.82
N ASN A 98 4.60 15.67 -14.24
CA ASN A 98 5.98 15.50 -14.68
C ASN A 98 6.16 14.53 -15.85
N GLY A 99 5.07 13.95 -16.37
CA GLY A 99 5.12 13.11 -17.57
C GLY A 99 6.01 11.87 -17.40
N SER A 100 6.18 11.36 -16.18
CA SER A 100 6.78 10.04 -15.94
C SER A 100 6.06 9.04 -16.85
N MET A 101 6.81 8.50 -17.81
CA MET A 101 6.33 8.00 -19.11
C MET A 101 5.34 6.83 -19.03
N TYR A 102 5.06 6.31 -17.83
CA TYR A 102 4.36 5.04 -17.66
C TYR A 102 3.03 5.13 -16.90
N LEU A 103 2.62 6.28 -16.38
CA LEU A 103 1.43 6.41 -15.52
C LEU A 103 0.60 7.63 -15.89
N ARG A 104 -0.11 7.58 -17.03
CA ARG A 104 -1.29 8.44 -17.20
C ARG A 104 -2.41 7.85 -16.36
N ILE A 105 -2.52 8.33 -15.12
CA ILE A 105 -3.69 8.02 -14.30
C ILE A 105 -4.83 8.85 -14.89
N ASP A 106 -5.90 8.18 -15.33
CA ASP A 106 -7.04 8.84 -15.95
C ASP A 106 -7.58 9.94 -14.99
N THR A 107 -7.92 11.07 -15.58
CA THR A 107 -8.40 12.30 -14.94
C THR A 107 -9.67 12.13 -14.08
N SER A 108 -10.28 10.94 -14.07
CA SER A 108 -11.34 10.51 -13.16
C SER A 108 -10.92 10.47 -11.68
N SER A 109 -9.60 10.51 -11.41
CA SER A 109 -9.00 10.60 -10.05
C SER A 109 -9.26 11.91 -9.29
N LYS A 110 -9.77 12.94 -9.97
CA LYS A 110 -9.87 14.30 -9.41
C LYS A 110 -10.68 14.38 -8.12
N ASP A 111 -11.67 13.50 -7.98
CA ASP A 111 -12.52 13.45 -6.80
C ASP A 111 -11.76 12.96 -5.56
N TYR A 112 -10.76 12.09 -5.69
CA TYR A 112 -9.95 11.67 -4.55
C TYR A 112 -9.05 12.80 -4.02
N PHE A 113 -8.59 13.69 -4.91
CA PHE A 113 -7.74 14.82 -4.53
C PHE A 113 -8.50 15.91 -3.75
N ASP A 114 -9.83 15.90 -3.81
CA ASP A 114 -10.69 16.79 -3.05
C ASP A 114 -11.05 16.15 -1.70
N ASN A 115 -10.64 16.78 -0.61
CA ASN A 115 -10.90 16.27 0.74
C ASN A 115 -12.40 16.01 0.99
N SER A 116 -13.29 16.86 0.46
CA SER A 116 -14.74 16.72 0.66
C SER A 116 -15.34 15.52 -0.08
N LYS A 117 -14.66 15.04 -1.13
CA LYS A 117 -15.09 13.90 -1.94
C LYS A 117 -14.33 12.63 -1.61
N ARG A 118 -13.13 12.74 -1.03
CA ARG A 118 -12.32 11.60 -0.57
C ARG A 118 -13.06 10.76 0.46
N ASP A 119 -13.80 11.40 1.36
CA ASP A 119 -14.60 10.69 2.37
C ASP A 119 -15.81 9.94 1.78
N LEU A 120 -16.08 10.10 0.48
CA LEU A 120 -17.07 9.28 -0.26
C LEU A 120 -16.49 7.95 -0.74
N TYR A 121 -15.16 7.77 -0.69
CA TYR A 121 -14.51 6.49 -0.96
C TYR A 121 -14.55 5.64 0.30
N ASP A 122 -14.77 4.34 0.13
CA ASP A 122 -14.63 3.43 1.26
C ASP A 122 -13.16 3.36 1.74
N LEU A 123 -12.99 2.92 2.99
CA LEU A 123 -11.68 2.90 3.63
C LEU A 123 -10.68 1.98 2.93
N ALA A 124 -11.16 0.88 2.33
CA ALA A 124 -10.32 -0.05 1.61
C ALA A 124 -9.78 0.55 0.30
N ALA A 125 -10.63 1.22 -0.48
CA ALA A 125 -10.23 1.93 -1.69
C ALA A 125 -9.21 3.02 -1.38
N ARG A 126 -9.42 3.77 -0.29
CA ARG A 126 -8.46 4.77 0.20
C ARG A 126 -7.11 4.15 0.57
N ALA A 127 -7.11 3.05 1.32
CA ALA A 127 -5.90 2.31 1.66
C ALA A 127 -5.17 1.76 0.41
N ASN A 128 -5.91 1.30 -0.60
CA ASN A 128 -5.33 0.83 -1.87
C ASN A 128 -4.62 1.97 -2.62
N ILE A 129 -5.24 3.15 -2.65
CA ILE A 129 -4.66 4.34 -3.29
C ILE A 129 -3.38 4.79 -2.57
N LEU A 130 -3.37 4.73 -1.24
CA LEU A 130 -2.19 4.97 -0.42
C LEU A 130 -1.05 4.02 -0.79
N VAL A 131 -1.27 2.70 -0.73
CA VAL A 131 -0.23 1.69 -1.01
C VAL A 131 0.32 1.84 -2.42
N PHE A 132 -0.56 2.13 -3.38
CA PHE A 132 -0.18 2.40 -4.76
C PHE A 132 0.74 3.62 -4.88
N ALA A 133 0.41 4.73 -4.21
CA ALA A 133 1.22 5.93 -4.24
C ALA A 133 2.62 5.67 -3.66
N LEU A 134 2.68 4.95 -2.52
CA LEU A 134 3.94 4.56 -1.90
C LEU A 134 4.78 3.65 -2.80
N TYR A 135 4.15 2.66 -3.44
CA TYR A 135 4.82 1.77 -4.37
C TYR A 135 5.48 2.54 -5.51
N ILE A 136 4.76 3.46 -6.15
CA ILE A 136 5.32 4.23 -7.28
C ILE A 136 6.41 5.17 -6.81
N GLN A 137 6.23 5.80 -5.66
CA GLN A 137 7.26 6.67 -5.11
C GLN A 137 8.56 5.88 -4.90
N GLY A 138 8.49 4.76 -4.17
CA GLY A 138 9.67 3.93 -3.94
C GLY A 138 10.26 3.32 -5.23
N TYR A 139 9.41 2.98 -6.20
CA TYR A 139 9.87 2.58 -7.54
C TYR A 139 10.66 3.69 -8.22
N ASN A 140 10.14 4.92 -8.26
CA ASN A 140 10.82 6.05 -8.87
C ASN A 140 12.15 6.35 -8.16
N ASP A 141 12.16 6.31 -6.82
CA ASP A 141 13.36 6.54 -6.01
C ASP A 141 14.44 5.49 -6.32
N PHE A 142 14.06 4.20 -6.35
CA PHE A 142 14.96 3.11 -6.71
C PHE A 142 15.60 3.31 -8.10
N PHE A 143 14.80 3.71 -9.10
CA PHE A 143 15.31 3.94 -10.46
C PHE A 143 16.19 5.19 -10.56
N ALA A 144 15.85 6.26 -9.83
CA ALA A 144 16.65 7.48 -9.77
C ALA A 144 18.03 7.22 -9.17
N GLU A 145 18.10 6.45 -8.07
CA GLU A 145 19.35 6.08 -7.41
C GLU A 145 20.26 5.21 -8.28
N HIS A 146 19.68 4.33 -9.09
CA HIS A 146 20.45 3.33 -9.85
C HIS A 146 20.72 3.72 -11.31
N ASN A 147 20.27 4.90 -11.79
CA ASN A 147 20.43 5.35 -13.19
C ASN A 147 20.00 4.30 -14.24
N LEU A 148 19.10 3.38 -13.88
CA LEU A 148 18.70 2.25 -14.72
C LEU A 148 17.71 2.74 -15.79
N ARG A 149 18.18 2.92 -17.03
CA ARG A 149 17.36 3.48 -18.12
C ARG A 149 16.21 2.60 -18.64
N LYS A 150 15.95 1.42 -18.08
CA LYS A 150 14.88 0.52 -18.56
C LYS A 150 14.30 -0.31 -17.43
N ALA A 151 13.01 -0.10 -17.16
CA ALA A 151 12.19 -1.06 -16.45
C ALA A 151 12.20 -2.40 -17.21
N THR A 152 12.43 -3.51 -16.52
CA THR A 152 12.26 -4.84 -17.11
C THR A 152 10.78 -5.09 -17.42
N GLU A 153 10.47 -5.93 -18.40
CA GLU A 153 9.09 -6.27 -18.78
C GLU A 153 8.23 -6.74 -17.60
N GLN A 154 8.83 -7.44 -16.63
CA GLN A 154 8.17 -7.88 -15.40
C GLN A 154 7.77 -6.71 -14.49
N GLN A 155 8.60 -5.68 -14.40
CA GLN A 155 8.31 -4.45 -13.63
C GLN A 155 7.20 -3.64 -14.30
N ILE A 156 7.20 -3.57 -15.64
CA ILE A 156 6.14 -2.90 -16.40
C ILE A 156 4.80 -3.64 -16.24
N MET A 157 4.80 -4.97 -16.35
CA MET A 157 3.60 -5.80 -16.16
C MET A 157 3.02 -5.66 -14.73
N ARG A 158 3.87 -5.58 -13.71
CA ARG A 158 3.43 -5.31 -12.33
C ARG A 158 2.80 -3.93 -12.19
N LEU A 159 3.47 -2.91 -12.73
CA LEU A 159 2.91 -1.56 -12.78
C LEU A 159 1.56 -1.54 -13.49
N ASP A 160 1.34 -2.34 -14.53
CA ASP A 160 0.06 -2.41 -15.24
C ASP A 160 -1.04 -3.12 -14.41
N ILE A 161 -0.71 -4.17 -13.67
CA ILE A 161 -1.66 -4.81 -12.72
C ILE A 161 -2.06 -3.81 -11.63
N VAL A 162 -1.07 -3.16 -11.04
CA VAL A 162 -1.22 -2.18 -9.95
C VAL A 162 -1.96 -0.93 -10.47
N LYS A 163 -1.71 -0.49 -11.71
CA LYS A 163 -2.47 0.56 -12.43
C LYS A 163 -3.91 0.19 -12.69
N ASN A 164 -4.17 -1.03 -13.15
CA ASN A 164 -5.53 -1.48 -13.39
C ASN A 164 -6.29 -1.53 -12.06
N GLY A 165 -5.66 -2.02 -10.99
CA GLY A 165 -6.23 -1.98 -9.63
C GLY A 165 -6.56 -0.56 -9.15
N LEU A 166 -5.65 0.40 -9.36
CA LEU A 166 -5.89 1.82 -9.03
C LEU A 166 -6.98 2.43 -9.91
N TYR A 167 -6.94 2.20 -11.23
CA TYR A 167 -7.92 2.71 -12.18
C TYR A 167 -9.33 2.31 -11.76
N PHE A 168 -9.51 1.05 -11.36
CA PHE A 168 -10.78 0.59 -10.83
C PHE A 168 -11.09 1.24 -9.47
N ALA A 169 -10.18 1.23 -8.49
CA ALA A 169 -10.42 1.82 -7.17
C ALA A 169 -10.83 3.32 -7.24
N LEU A 170 -10.19 4.09 -8.12
CA LEU A 170 -10.50 5.50 -8.34
C LEU A 170 -11.84 5.72 -9.06
N LYS A 171 -12.21 4.81 -9.97
CA LYS A 171 -13.41 4.93 -10.81
C LYS A 171 -14.68 4.45 -10.12
N THR A 172 -14.60 3.43 -9.27
CA THR A 172 -15.78 2.78 -8.70
C THR A 172 -16.10 3.23 -7.28
N LYS A 173 -15.20 3.95 -6.58
CA LYS A 173 -15.25 4.24 -5.14
C LYS A 173 -15.16 2.99 -4.23
N TYR A 174 -15.02 1.81 -4.84
CA TYR A 174 -14.94 0.51 -4.21
C TYR A 174 -13.62 -0.16 -4.59
N PRO A 175 -13.01 -0.97 -3.72
CA PRO A 175 -11.75 -1.63 -4.00
C PRO A 175 -11.89 -2.64 -5.14
N TYR A 176 -10.93 -2.64 -6.07
CA TYR A 176 -10.79 -3.70 -7.08
C TYR A 176 -10.06 -4.93 -6.53
N ILE A 177 -9.05 -4.68 -5.69
CA ILE A 177 -8.39 -5.70 -4.89
C ILE A 177 -9.16 -5.74 -3.59
N ASN A 178 -10.03 -6.73 -3.45
CA ASN A 178 -10.71 -6.96 -2.20
C ASN A 178 -9.76 -7.72 -1.27
N ILE A 179 -8.85 -6.96 -0.64
CA ILE A 179 -7.67 -7.47 0.09
C ILE A 179 -8.05 -8.50 1.17
N LEU A 180 -9.31 -8.46 1.63
CA LEU A 180 -9.77 -9.12 2.83
C LEU A 180 -11.16 -9.79 2.69
N GLU A 181 -11.77 -9.82 1.49
CA GLU A 181 -13.01 -10.58 1.27
C GLU A 181 -12.77 -12.09 1.06
N ASP A 182 -11.52 -12.49 0.81
CA ASP A 182 -11.11 -13.90 0.69
C ASP A 182 -10.63 -14.53 2.03
N LEU A 183 -10.95 -13.90 3.18
CA LEU A 183 -10.63 -14.38 4.54
C LEU A 183 -11.84 -15.00 5.27
#